data_AF-A0A067MEN6-F1
#
_entry.id   AF-A0A067MEN6-F1
#
_cell.length_a   1.000
_cell.length_b   1.000
_cell.length_c   1.000
_cell.angle_alpha   90.00
_cell.angle_beta   90.00
_cell.angle_gamma   90.00
#
_symmetry.space_group_name_H-M   'P 1'
#
loop_
_entity.id
_entity.type
_entity.pdbx_description
1 polymer ?
#
loop_
_entity_poly.entity_id
_entity_poly.type
_entity_poly.pdbx_seq_one_letter_code
_entity_poly.pdbx_strand_id
1 'polypeptide(L)'
;MASGPCRHTYHARCNHPPSARLIAVHLANDPIEMLKLPSFPALPGLYSLTFMYLEPIFAIGGAVNLFKFPGPIEWHHSLVPTSDPVPTSLDPGNTMSLYHLGCTYLLMGLAGNSVLRFARNRLGDGLVAQRRLVGAYMVPMIVSDVVLILATLLALPGRMALEPSSWNFLTHANIWMTVVLLAMRLSWVAGVGVAEASLKPSDN
;
A
#
# COMPACT_ATOMS: atom_id res chain seq x y z
N MET A 1 48.33 -33.31 36.23
CA MET A 1 47.57 -33.18 34.97
C MET A 1 47.40 -31.69 34.71
N ALA A 2 48.12 -31.20 33.71
CA ALA A 2 48.38 -29.77 33.51
C ALA A 2 47.29 -29.11 32.66
N SER A 3 46.85 -27.96 33.14
CA SER A 3 46.06 -26.95 32.44
C SER A 3 46.84 -26.34 31.26
N GLY A 4 46.32 -26.47 30.04
CA GLY A 4 46.83 -25.76 28.87
C GLY A 4 45.90 -24.61 28.46
N PRO A 5 46.41 -23.40 28.18
CA PRO A 5 45.59 -22.31 27.66
C PRO A 5 45.50 -22.37 26.12
N CYS A 6 44.27 -22.41 25.59
CA CYS A 6 43.99 -22.16 24.17
C CYS A 6 44.17 -20.66 23.87
N ARG A 7 45.21 -20.32 23.09
CA ARG A 7 45.39 -19.00 22.48
C ARG A 7 44.39 -18.83 21.33
N HIS A 8 43.43 -17.92 21.48
CA HIS A 8 42.67 -17.37 20.34
C HIS A 8 43.50 -16.27 19.67
N THR A 9 44.06 -16.56 18.51
CA THR A 9 44.62 -15.56 17.59
C THR A 9 43.50 -14.85 16.85
N TYR A 10 43.21 -13.61 17.22
CA TYR A 10 42.40 -12.68 16.43
C TYR A 10 43.17 -12.28 15.17
N HIS A 11 42.87 -12.91 14.03
CA HIS A 11 43.25 -12.35 12.74
C HIS A 11 42.28 -11.21 12.39
N ALA A 12 42.68 -9.98 12.73
CA ALA A 12 42.08 -8.78 12.17
C ALA A 12 42.33 -8.76 10.66
N ARG A 13 41.31 -9.07 9.87
CA ARG A 13 41.32 -8.83 8.42
C ARG A 13 41.23 -7.32 8.21
N CYS A 14 42.33 -6.72 7.76
CA CYS A 14 42.35 -5.33 7.30
C CYS A 14 41.40 -5.19 6.10
N ASN A 15 40.23 -4.59 6.35
CA ASN A 15 39.33 -4.12 5.31
C ASN A 15 39.99 -2.93 4.62
N HIS A 16 40.66 -3.16 3.49
CA HIS A 16 40.99 -2.06 2.59
C HIS A 16 39.69 -1.47 2.04
N PRO A 17 39.48 -0.14 2.10
CA PRO A 17 38.37 0.47 1.40
C PRO A 17 38.52 0.17 -0.10
N PRO A 18 37.47 -0.29 -0.79
CA PRO A 18 37.54 -0.48 -2.22
C PRO A 18 37.94 0.84 -2.86
N SER A 19 38.98 0.79 -3.70
CA SER A 19 39.48 1.95 -4.42
C SER A 19 38.33 2.62 -5.17
N ALA A 20 38.27 3.95 -5.17
CA ALA A 20 37.21 4.73 -5.80
C ALA A 20 36.94 4.38 -7.28
N ARG A 21 37.93 3.75 -7.95
CA ARG A 21 37.79 3.21 -9.31
C ARG A 21 36.82 2.02 -9.40
N LEU A 22 36.72 1.17 -8.38
CA LEU A 22 35.79 0.02 -8.40
C LEU A 22 34.33 0.47 -8.25
N ILE A 23 34.09 1.52 -7.45
CA ILE A 23 32.75 2.10 -7.25
C ILE A 23 32.27 2.77 -8.54
N ALA A 24 33.16 3.49 -9.24
CA ALA A 24 32.80 4.17 -10.49
C ALA A 24 32.48 3.20 -11.65
N VAL A 25 33.16 2.05 -11.73
CA VAL A 25 32.91 1.05 -12.79
C VAL A 25 31.63 0.25 -12.53
N HIS A 26 31.23 0.05 -11.27
CA HIS A 26 29.96 -0.62 -10.96
C HIS A 26 28.73 0.28 -11.19
N LEU A 27 28.88 1.60 -11.08
CA LEU A 27 27.81 2.57 -11.31
C LEU A 27 27.56 2.89 -12.80
N ALA A 28 28.45 2.48 -13.70
CA ALA A 28 28.39 2.85 -15.12
C ALA A 28 27.76 1.79 -16.03
N ASN A 29 27.57 0.55 -15.57
CA ASN A 29 27.19 -0.56 -16.45
C ASN A 29 25.71 -0.91 -16.52
N ASP A 30 24.85 -0.43 -15.62
CA ASP A 30 23.44 -0.79 -15.65
C ASP A 30 22.51 0.38 -15.24
N PRO A 31 22.18 1.32 -16.14
CA PRO A 31 21.10 2.29 -15.89
C PRO A 31 19.74 1.60 -15.63
N ILE A 32 19.62 0.30 -15.93
CA ILE A 32 18.43 -0.52 -15.66
C ILE A 32 18.43 -1.08 -14.22
N GLU A 33 19.58 -1.21 -13.54
CA GLU A 33 19.62 -1.67 -12.14
C GLU A 33 19.09 -0.64 -11.15
N MET A 34 19.22 0.66 -11.41
CA MET A 34 18.61 1.69 -10.55
C MET A 34 17.07 1.65 -10.52
N LEU A 35 16.45 0.99 -11.52
CA LEU A 35 15.02 0.74 -11.59
C LEU A 35 14.61 -0.63 -10.99
N LYS A 36 15.56 -1.44 -10.49
CA LYS A 36 15.22 -2.64 -9.71
C LYS A 36 14.65 -2.22 -8.36
N LEU A 37 13.33 -2.11 -8.31
CA LEU A 37 12.59 -2.12 -7.05
C LEU A 37 13.13 -3.27 -6.18
N PRO A 38 13.36 -3.05 -4.87
CA PRO A 38 13.82 -4.09 -3.96
C PRO A 38 12.99 -5.35 -4.14
N SER A 39 13.64 -6.52 -4.24
CA SER A 39 12.94 -7.78 -4.48
C SER A 39 11.89 -8.01 -3.39
N PHE A 40 10.63 -8.11 -3.80
CA PHE A 40 9.54 -8.52 -2.93
C PHE A 40 8.78 -9.67 -3.62
N PRO A 41 9.26 -10.92 -3.44
CA PRO A 41 8.75 -12.08 -4.17
C PRO A 41 7.23 -12.29 -4.02
N ALA A 42 6.67 -11.99 -2.84
CA ALA A 42 5.23 -12.14 -2.62
C ALA A 42 4.36 -11.06 -3.28
N LEU A 43 4.93 -9.91 -3.64
CA LEU A 43 4.19 -8.77 -4.19
C LEU A 43 5.02 -8.08 -5.29
N PRO A 44 5.23 -8.75 -6.44
CA PRO A 44 6.17 -8.28 -7.46
C PRO A 44 5.62 -7.14 -8.32
N GLY A 45 6.54 -6.39 -8.92
CA GLY A 45 6.26 -5.45 -10.02
C GLY A 45 5.16 -4.43 -9.70
N LEU A 46 4.10 -4.44 -10.51
CA LEU A 46 2.99 -3.48 -10.41
C LEU A 46 2.25 -3.57 -9.07
N TYR A 47 2.13 -4.76 -8.47
CA TYR A 47 1.51 -4.90 -7.15
C TYR A 47 2.31 -4.16 -6.08
N SER A 48 3.65 -4.22 -6.14
CA SER A 48 4.52 -3.45 -5.25
C SER A 48 4.28 -1.96 -5.38
N LEU A 49 4.30 -1.45 -6.62
CA LEU A 49 4.06 -0.03 -6.89
C LEU A 49 2.72 0.43 -6.34
N THR A 50 1.65 -0.31 -6.65
CA THR A 50 0.29 0.05 -6.24
C THR A 50 0.11 -0.03 -4.73
N PHE A 51 0.39 -1.17 -4.12
CA PHE A 51 0.01 -1.41 -2.73
C PHE A 51 1.02 -0.88 -1.70
N MET A 52 2.31 -0.78 -2.05
CA MET A 52 3.30 -0.25 -1.11
C MET A 52 3.48 1.27 -1.19
N TYR A 53 3.10 1.89 -2.32
CA TYR A 53 3.35 3.31 -2.55
C TYR A 53 2.06 4.06 -2.86
N LEU A 54 1.38 3.74 -3.96
CA LEU A 54 0.24 4.54 -4.41
C LEU A 54 -0.92 4.51 -3.42
N GLU A 55 -1.33 3.32 -2.96
CA GLU A 55 -2.45 3.17 -2.03
C GLU A 55 -2.21 3.89 -0.68
N PRO A 56 -1.07 3.72 0.00
CA PRO A 56 -0.76 4.49 1.20
C PRO A 56 -0.74 6.01 0.95
N ILE A 57 -0.20 6.46 -0.19
CA ILE A 57 -0.18 7.88 -0.55
C ILE A 57 -1.60 8.41 -0.71
N PHE A 58 -2.49 7.69 -1.40
CA PHE A 58 -3.88 8.11 -1.58
C PHE A 58 -4.66 8.11 -0.26
N ALA A 59 -4.50 7.08 0.57
CA ALA A 59 -5.17 7.00 1.86
C ALA A 59 -4.71 8.13 2.81
N ILE A 60 -3.38 8.31 2.96
CA ILE A 60 -2.82 9.39 3.78
C ILE A 60 -3.18 10.76 3.20
N GLY A 61 -3.15 10.91 1.88
CA GLY A 61 -3.54 12.14 1.19
C GLY A 61 -5.00 12.51 1.45
N GLY A 62 -5.91 11.54 1.42
CA GLY A 62 -7.31 11.73 1.81
C GLY A 62 -7.47 12.18 3.25
N ALA A 63 -6.77 11.54 4.19
CA ALA A 63 -6.78 11.96 5.60
C ALA A 63 -6.26 13.40 5.79
N VAL A 64 -5.13 13.73 5.14
CA VAL A 64 -4.55 15.08 5.20
C VAL A 64 -5.48 16.12 4.61
N ASN A 65 -6.15 15.82 3.49
CA ASN A 65 -7.14 16.73 2.89
C ASN A 65 -8.28 16.99 3.88
N LEU A 66 -8.82 15.94 4.51
CA LEU A 66 -9.90 16.06 5.47
C LEU A 66 -9.50 16.83 6.73
N PHE A 67 -8.26 16.72 7.21
CA PHE A 67 -7.80 17.41 8.42
C PHE A 67 -7.45 18.89 8.21
N LYS A 68 -7.18 19.33 6.97
CA LYS A 68 -6.93 20.74 6.68
C LYS A 68 -8.24 21.52 6.77
N PHE A 69 -8.22 22.78 7.20
CA PHE A 69 -9.42 23.64 7.15
C PHE A 69 -9.50 24.35 5.78
N PRO A 70 -10.68 24.44 5.14
CA PRO A 70 -12.02 23.97 5.53
C PRO A 70 -12.37 22.55 5.00
N GLY A 71 -11.39 21.64 4.95
CA GLY A 71 -11.46 20.29 4.38
C GLY A 71 -12.67 19.45 4.77
N PRO A 72 -13.14 19.37 6.04
CA PRO A 72 -14.35 18.61 6.35
C PRO A 72 -15.59 19.16 5.63
N ILE A 73 -15.69 20.48 5.47
CA ILE A 73 -16.81 21.15 4.81
C ILE A 73 -16.81 20.83 3.31
N GLU A 74 -15.66 20.98 2.66
CA GLU A 74 -15.49 20.67 1.23
C GLU A 74 -15.68 19.18 0.96
N TRP A 75 -15.17 18.32 1.85
CA TRP A 75 -15.30 16.87 1.74
C TRP A 75 -16.76 16.44 1.86
N HIS A 76 -17.47 16.95 2.87
CA HIS A 76 -18.90 16.69 3.05
C HIS A 76 -19.70 17.09 1.81
N HIS A 77 -19.43 18.28 1.27
CA HIS A 77 -20.07 18.76 0.06
C HIS A 77 -19.77 17.87 -1.16
N SER A 78 -18.58 17.28 -1.20
CA SER A 78 -18.16 16.37 -2.27
C SER A 78 -18.68 14.94 -2.11
N LEU A 79 -19.32 14.57 -0.99
CA LEU A 79 -19.84 13.20 -0.77
C LEU A 79 -20.92 12.82 -1.79
N VAL A 80 -21.71 13.80 -2.24
CA VAL A 80 -22.76 13.63 -3.24
C VAL A 80 -22.56 14.67 -4.33
N PRO A 81 -22.60 14.29 -5.63
CA PRO A 81 -22.55 15.28 -6.70
C PRO A 81 -23.73 16.25 -6.61
N THR A 82 -23.43 17.54 -6.48
CA THR A 82 -24.43 18.62 -6.46
C THR A 82 -23.87 19.87 -7.13
N SER A 83 -24.76 20.73 -7.63
CA SER A 83 -24.46 22.08 -8.13
C SER A 83 -24.65 23.17 -7.05
N ASP A 84 -25.11 22.79 -5.86
CA ASP A 84 -25.32 23.73 -4.76
C ASP A 84 -24.01 24.37 -4.31
N PRO A 85 -24.04 25.59 -3.73
CA PRO A 85 -22.83 26.18 -3.16
C PRO A 85 -22.31 25.38 -1.96
N VAL A 86 -20.99 25.38 -1.77
CA VAL A 86 -20.35 24.79 -0.59
C VAL A 86 -20.93 25.45 0.68
N PRO A 87 -21.42 24.68 1.67
CA PRO A 87 -21.96 25.25 2.90
C PRO A 87 -20.88 25.99 3.69
N THR A 88 -21.26 26.99 4.49
CA THR A 88 -20.32 27.75 5.32
C THR A 88 -19.99 27.07 6.65
N SER A 89 -20.81 26.11 7.07
CA SER A 89 -20.64 25.35 8.30
C SER A 89 -21.26 23.96 8.18
N LEU A 90 -20.85 23.05 9.05
CA LEU A 90 -21.41 21.72 9.20
C LEU A 90 -21.95 21.53 10.61
N ASP A 91 -22.96 20.68 10.72
CA ASP A 91 -23.39 20.14 12.00
C ASP A 91 -22.21 19.47 12.74
N PRO A 92 -22.09 19.62 14.08
CA PRO A 92 -21.03 19.00 14.85
C PRO A 92 -20.93 17.46 14.71
N GLY A 93 -22.06 16.77 14.55
CA GLY A 93 -22.10 15.32 14.35
C GLY A 93 -21.51 14.90 12.99
N ASN A 94 -21.85 15.61 11.92
CA ASN A 94 -21.24 15.40 10.60
C ASN A 94 -19.75 15.71 10.62
N THR A 95 -19.36 16.80 11.30
CA THR A 95 -17.95 17.19 11.47
C THR A 95 -17.15 16.09 12.18
N MET A 96 -17.68 15.56 13.28
CA MET A 96 -17.04 14.46 14.04
C MET A 96 -16.92 13.19 13.19
N SER A 97 -17.97 12.84 12.45
CA SER A 97 -17.99 11.65 11.60
C SER A 97 -16.93 11.71 10.49
N LEU A 98 -16.71 12.90 9.92
CA LEU A 98 -15.65 13.12 8.93
C LEU A 98 -14.26 13.01 9.55
N TYR A 99 -14.05 13.55 10.76
CA TYR A 99 -12.77 13.33 11.45
C TYR A 99 -12.48 11.85 11.72
N HIS A 100 -13.50 11.06 12.09
CA HIS A 100 -13.35 9.60 12.20
C HIS A 100 -13.01 8.94 10.86
N LEU A 101 -13.60 9.41 9.76
CA LEU A 101 -13.24 8.96 8.41
C LEU A 101 -11.76 9.27 8.10
N GLY A 102 -11.30 10.50 8.39
CA GLY A 102 -9.89 10.89 8.22
C GLY A 102 -8.94 10.02 9.04
N CYS A 103 -9.28 9.74 10.30
CA CYS A 103 -8.50 8.82 11.15
C CYS A 103 -8.44 7.41 10.56
N THR A 104 -9.56 6.93 9.99
CA THR A 104 -9.63 5.61 9.36
C THR A 104 -8.75 5.53 8.12
N TYR A 105 -8.75 6.56 7.27
CA TYR A 105 -7.86 6.65 6.10
C TYR A 105 -6.39 6.71 6.49
N LEU A 106 -6.05 7.50 7.52
CA LEU A 106 -4.68 7.55 8.02
C LEU A 106 -4.24 6.18 8.54
N LEU A 107 -5.08 5.54 9.36
CA LEU A 107 -4.82 4.20 9.88
C LEU A 107 -4.63 3.18 8.75
N MET A 108 -5.49 3.20 7.74
CA MET A 108 -5.42 2.29 6.59
C MET A 108 -4.11 2.48 5.81
N GLY A 109 -3.73 3.73 5.50
CA GLY A 109 -2.47 4.02 4.81
C GLY A 109 -1.23 3.62 5.61
N LEU A 110 -1.23 3.87 6.93
CA LEU A 110 -0.14 3.47 7.82
C LEU A 110 -0.08 1.95 8.01
N ALA A 111 -1.23 1.28 8.16
CA ALA A 111 -1.31 -0.16 8.31
C ALA A 111 -0.82 -0.87 7.04
N GLY A 112 -1.32 -0.49 5.86
CA GLY A 112 -0.86 -1.05 4.59
C GLY A 112 0.64 -0.86 4.37
N ASN A 113 1.13 0.35 4.59
CA ASN A 113 2.56 0.63 4.47
C ASN A 113 3.41 -0.17 5.48
N SER A 114 2.95 -0.32 6.72
CA SER A 114 3.69 -1.00 7.77
C SER A 114 3.68 -2.52 7.60
N VAL A 115 2.52 -3.13 7.34
CA VAL A 115 2.36 -4.57 7.17
C VAL A 115 3.11 -5.07 5.95
N LEU A 116 3.00 -4.38 4.81
CA LEU A 116 3.68 -4.80 3.58
C LEU A 116 5.20 -4.59 3.66
N ARG A 117 5.67 -3.52 4.29
CA ARG A 117 7.11 -3.33 4.55
C ARG A 117 7.65 -4.30 5.58
N PHE A 118 6.86 -4.66 6.59
CA PHE A 118 7.22 -5.71 7.53
C PHE A 118 7.36 -7.05 6.81
N ALA A 119 6.39 -7.42 5.97
CA ALA A 119 6.45 -8.63 5.16
C ALA A 119 7.72 -8.66 4.29
N ARG A 120 8.03 -7.56 3.58
CA ARG A 120 9.22 -7.46 2.75
C ARG A 120 10.53 -7.52 3.54
N ASN A 121 10.63 -6.75 4.63
CA ASN A 121 11.91 -6.51 5.29
C ASN A 121 12.22 -7.52 6.42
N ARG A 122 11.21 -8.17 7.01
CA ARG A 122 11.38 -9.04 8.19
C ARG A 122 11.09 -10.51 7.94
N LEU A 123 10.33 -10.87 6.91
CA LEU A 123 10.05 -12.27 6.59
C LEU A 123 11.04 -12.88 5.59
N GLY A 124 12.04 -12.13 5.14
CA GLY A 124 13.21 -12.64 4.40
C GLY A 124 12.85 -13.54 3.22
N ASP A 125 13.55 -14.68 3.08
CA ASP A 125 13.35 -15.65 1.99
C ASP A 125 12.10 -16.54 2.14
N GLY A 126 11.33 -16.36 3.22
CA GLY A 126 10.13 -17.15 3.51
C GLY A 126 8.94 -16.74 2.64
N LEU A 127 8.94 -17.07 1.35
CA LEU A 127 7.86 -16.73 0.40
C LEU A 127 6.48 -17.15 0.92
N VAL A 128 6.37 -18.33 1.54
CA VAL A 128 5.12 -18.82 2.10
C VAL A 128 4.62 -17.92 3.23
N ALA A 129 5.50 -17.52 4.14
CA ALA A 129 5.15 -16.62 5.25
C ALA A 129 4.77 -15.23 4.73
N GLN A 130 5.52 -14.70 3.76
CA GLN A 130 5.19 -13.44 3.10
C GLN A 130 3.81 -13.49 2.43
N ARG A 131 3.52 -14.51 1.62
CA ARG A 131 2.23 -14.65 0.93
C ARG A 131 1.07 -14.78 1.91
N ARG A 132 1.24 -15.51 3.02
CA ARG A 132 0.21 -15.61 4.07
C ARG A 132 -0.06 -14.27 4.74
N LEU A 133 0.98 -13.51 5.09
CA LEU A 133 0.81 -12.20 5.72
C LEU A 133 0.20 -11.17 4.76
N VAL A 134 0.69 -11.12 3.52
CA VAL A 134 0.12 -10.25 2.48
C VAL A 134 -1.33 -10.64 2.20
N GLY A 135 -1.65 -11.94 2.12
CA GLY A 135 -3.01 -12.42 1.94
C GLY A 135 -3.94 -12.05 3.10
N ALA A 136 -3.46 -12.15 4.33
CA ALA A 136 -4.21 -11.73 5.52
C ALA A 136 -4.52 -10.22 5.52
N TYR A 137 -3.69 -9.40 4.86
CA TYR A 137 -3.99 -7.98 4.60
C TYR A 137 -4.93 -7.79 3.41
N MET A 138 -4.72 -8.49 2.30
CA MET A 138 -5.49 -8.30 1.07
C MET A 138 -6.97 -8.67 1.22
N VAL A 139 -7.30 -9.73 1.96
CA VAL A 139 -8.68 -10.22 2.08
C VAL A 139 -9.61 -9.18 2.76
N PRO A 140 -9.29 -8.63 3.94
CA PRO A 140 -10.08 -7.53 4.53
C PRO A 140 -10.20 -6.32 3.59
N MET A 141 -9.14 -6.00 2.86
CA MET A 141 -9.17 -4.88 1.92
C MET A 141 -10.11 -5.13 0.73
N ILE A 142 -10.15 -6.35 0.19
CA ILE A 142 -11.13 -6.75 -0.84
C ILE A 142 -12.57 -6.54 -0.32
N VAL A 143 -12.84 -6.96 0.92
CA VAL A 143 -14.16 -6.76 1.53
C VAL A 143 -14.48 -5.27 1.67
N SER A 144 -13.51 -4.47 2.14
CA SER A 144 -13.65 -3.02 2.23
C SER A 144 -13.92 -2.36 0.87
N ASP A 145 -13.22 -2.78 -0.18
CA ASP A 145 -13.38 -2.25 -1.54
C ASP A 145 -14.82 -2.51 -2.05
N VAL A 146 -15.33 -3.73 -1.88
CA VAL A 146 -16.71 -4.10 -2.26
C VAL A 146 -17.74 -3.28 -1.47
N VAL A 147 -17.58 -3.21 -0.14
CA VAL A 147 -18.51 -2.46 0.71
C VAL A 147 -18.50 -0.97 0.35
N LEU A 148 -17.34 -0.40 0.06
CA LEU A 148 -17.21 1.02 -0.33
C LEU A 148 -17.93 1.31 -1.66
N ILE A 149 -17.73 0.47 -2.67
CA ILE A 149 -18.41 0.63 -3.98
C ILE A 149 -19.92 0.54 -3.79
N LEU A 150 -20.40 -0.49 -3.08
CA LEU A 150 -21.84 -0.68 -2.84
C LEU A 150 -22.43 0.46 -2.02
N ALA A 151 -21.78 0.88 -0.93
CA ALA A 151 -22.24 1.99 -0.10
C ALA A 151 -22.33 3.29 -0.90
N THR A 152 -21.34 3.57 -1.75
CA THR A 152 -21.35 4.76 -2.62
C THR A 152 -22.53 4.71 -3.60
N LEU A 153 -22.74 3.58 -4.27
CA LEU A 153 -23.84 3.43 -5.23
C LEU A 153 -25.21 3.53 -4.55
N LEU A 154 -25.37 2.97 -3.35
CA LEU A 154 -26.61 3.04 -2.57
C LEU A 154 -26.88 4.45 -2.00
N ALA A 155 -25.84 5.23 -1.73
CA ALA A 155 -25.96 6.60 -1.23
C ALA A 155 -26.27 7.61 -2.34
N LEU A 156 -25.98 7.29 -3.60
CA LEU A 156 -26.25 8.19 -4.73
C LEU A 156 -27.75 8.32 -5.01
N PRO A 157 -28.27 9.53 -5.30
CA PRO A 157 -29.68 9.73 -5.59
C PRO A 157 -30.12 9.07 -6.91
N GLY A 158 -30.97 8.04 -6.85
CA GLY A 158 -31.72 7.49 -7.99
C GLY A 158 -30.92 7.33 -9.29
N ARG A 159 -31.35 8.03 -10.35
CA ARG A 159 -30.74 7.97 -11.70
C ARG A 159 -29.27 8.38 -11.74
N MET A 160 -28.78 9.14 -10.75
CA MET A 160 -27.39 9.60 -10.71
C MET A 160 -26.41 8.43 -10.58
N ALA A 161 -26.80 7.34 -9.90
CA ALA A 161 -26.00 6.12 -9.82
C ALA A 161 -25.79 5.43 -11.19
N LEU A 162 -26.63 5.75 -12.19
CA LEU A 162 -26.56 5.20 -13.55
C LEU A 162 -25.98 6.18 -14.56
N GLU A 163 -25.60 7.39 -14.14
CA GLU A 163 -25.08 8.44 -15.01
C GLU A 163 -23.66 8.85 -14.55
N PRO A 164 -22.61 8.05 -14.89
CA PRO A 164 -21.25 8.33 -14.44
C PRO A 164 -20.70 9.70 -14.88
N SER A 165 -21.24 10.28 -15.95
CA SER A 165 -20.86 11.63 -16.42
C SER A 165 -21.27 12.74 -15.45
N SER A 166 -22.22 12.48 -14.56
CA SER A 166 -22.69 13.43 -13.54
C SER A 166 -21.90 13.39 -12.23
N TRP A 167 -20.98 12.42 -12.10
CA TRP A 167 -20.25 12.20 -10.85
C TRP A 167 -19.17 13.26 -10.65
N ASN A 168 -18.97 13.63 -9.38
CA ASN A 168 -17.83 14.45 -8.99
C ASN A 168 -16.57 13.59 -8.84
N PHE A 169 -15.44 14.25 -8.62
CA PHE A 169 -14.15 13.57 -8.46
C PHE A 169 -14.17 12.52 -7.34
N LEU A 170 -14.77 12.83 -6.18
CA LEU A 170 -14.79 11.92 -5.04
C LEU A 170 -15.60 10.65 -5.33
N THR A 171 -16.72 10.78 -6.03
CA THR A 171 -17.54 9.64 -6.46
C THR A 171 -16.79 8.76 -7.46
N HIS A 172 -16.10 9.37 -8.44
CA HIS A 172 -15.24 8.63 -9.36
C HIS A 172 -14.09 7.92 -8.64
N ALA A 173 -13.46 8.57 -7.66
CA ALA A 173 -12.42 7.94 -6.85
C ALA A 173 -12.98 6.74 -6.06
N ASN A 174 -14.10 6.92 -5.36
CA ASN A 174 -14.72 5.86 -4.57
C ASN A 174 -15.15 4.65 -5.40
N ILE A 175 -15.56 4.84 -6.66
CA ILE A 175 -16.01 3.76 -7.53
C ILE A 175 -14.88 3.25 -8.43
N TRP A 176 -14.38 4.04 -9.37
CA TRP A 176 -13.45 3.55 -10.38
C TRP A 176 -12.06 3.24 -9.83
N MET A 177 -11.51 4.10 -8.96
CA MET A 177 -10.20 3.81 -8.36
C MET A 177 -10.30 2.54 -7.50
N THR A 178 -11.38 2.39 -6.74
CA THR A 178 -11.63 1.19 -5.93
C THR A 178 -11.86 -0.06 -6.78
N VAL A 179 -12.57 0.02 -7.92
CA VAL A 179 -12.72 -1.11 -8.86
C VAL A 179 -11.37 -1.57 -9.40
N VAL A 180 -10.48 -0.64 -9.75
CA VAL A 180 -9.12 -0.96 -10.20
C VAL A 180 -8.32 -1.63 -9.08
N LEU A 181 -8.38 -1.10 -7.85
CA LEU A 181 -7.72 -1.71 -6.69
C LEU A 181 -8.27 -3.11 -6.39
N LEU A 182 -9.59 -3.28 -6.39
CA LEU A 182 -10.26 -4.56 -6.21
C LEU A 182 -9.82 -5.57 -7.27
N ALA A 183 -9.81 -5.19 -8.54
CA ALA A 183 -9.36 -6.06 -9.63
C ALA A 183 -7.90 -6.48 -9.46
N MET A 184 -7.02 -5.56 -9.04
CA MET A 184 -5.63 -5.87 -8.73
C MET A 184 -5.50 -6.83 -7.54
N ARG A 185 -6.27 -6.64 -6.46
CA ARG A 185 -6.25 -7.54 -5.31
C ARG A 185 -6.77 -8.93 -5.66
N LEU A 186 -7.88 -9.02 -6.40
CA LEU A 186 -8.44 -10.29 -6.86
C LEU A 186 -7.46 -11.02 -7.78
N SER A 187 -6.80 -10.30 -8.69
CA SER A 187 -5.75 -10.85 -9.56
C SER A 187 -4.58 -11.40 -8.74
N TRP A 188 -4.14 -10.66 -7.71
CA TRP A 188 -3.08 -11.13 -6.81
C TRP A 188 -3.49 -12.37 -6.01
N VAL A 189 -4.71 -12.41 -5.46
CA VAL A 189 -5.24 -13.57 -4.72
C VAL A 189 -5.36 -14.79 -5.64
N ALA A 190 -5.75 -14.59 -6.90
CA ALA A 190 -5.77 -15.63 -7.94
C ALA A 190 -4.36 -16.06 -8.40
N GLY A 191 -3.29 -15.45 -7.89
CA GLY A 191 -1.91 -15.78 -8.21
C GLY A 191 -1.40 -15.18 -9.52
N VAL A 192 -2.17 -14.32 -10.19
CA VAL A 192 -1.77 -13.68 -11.45
C VAL A 192 -0.54 -12.82 -11.23
N GLY A 193 0.55 -13.11 -11.94
CA GLY A 193 1.81 -12.36 -11.84
C GLY A 193 2.64 -12.63 -10.58
N VAL A 194 2.25 -13.58 -9.72
CA VAL A 194 3.04 -14.01 -8.56
C VAL A 194 3.69 -15.35 -8.89
N ALA A 195 5.01 -15.35 -9.16
CA ALA A 195 5.72 -16.56 -9.54
C ALA A 195 5.59 -17.67 -8.46
N GLU A 196 5.14 -18.86 -8.87
CA GLU A 196 4.98 -20.05 -8.00
C GLU A 196 6.30 -20.77 -7.69
N ALA A 197 7.43 -20.27 -8.21
CA ALA A 197 8.66 -21.02 -8.42
C ALA A 197 9.42 -21.51 -7.17
N SER A 198 8.88 -21.41 -5.95
CA SER A 198 9.57 -21.83 -4.72
C SER A 198 8.79 -22.77 -3.81
N LEU A 199 7.63 -23.29 -4.25
CA LEU A 199 6.86 -24.29 -3.49
C LEU A 199 7.22 -25.75 -3.85
N LYS A 200 8.40 -26.03 -4.39
CA LYS A 200 8.90 -27.41 -4.38
C LYS A 200 9.18 -27.77 -2.92
N PRO A 201 8.54 -28.81 -2.36
CA PRO A 201 9.03 -29.42 -1.13
C PRO A 201 10.50 -29.74 -1.35
N SER A 202 11.37 -29.44 -0.39
CA SER A 202 12.67 -30.11 -0.36
C SER A 202 12.36 -31.59 -0.21
N ASP A 203 12.47 -32.34 -1.31
CA ASP A 203 12.41 -33.79 -1.27
C ASP A 203 13.51 -34.24 -0.29
N ASN A 204 13.08 -34.67 0.90
CA ASN A 204 13.87 -35.39 1.89
C ASN A 204 13.54 -36.87 1.76
#